data_AF-A0A2V7UL82-F1
#
_entry.id   AF-A0A2V7UL82-F1
#
_cell.length_a   1.000
_cell.length_b   1.000
_cell.length_c   1.000
_cell.angle_alpha   90.00
_cell.angle_beta   90.00
_cell.angle_gamma   90.00
#
_symmetry.space_group_name_H-M   'P 1'
#
loop_
_entity.id
_entity.type
_entity.pdbx_description
1 polymer ?
#
loop_
_entity_poly.entity_id
_entity_poly.type
_entity_poly.pdbx_seq_one_letter_code
_entity_poly.pdbx_strand_id
1 'polypeptide(L)'
;MQRPVLPPGTLVPIHPVAFLVVTKSEVYGEPISPELRGKAGRGGRITPDALGLTPEQLELVRIEPQRRSDGMTNDTVGIVTTYEGDPLLSGDIASRLGAFSDVAEMEKKSATDSDIIEILLGSKNHLHNNYQDFQAFLDHGGKIGLQHDPLLYGASALNPFLVSVERVPMLLVKQGQVAVVKAYVGLVTQDTSGAEFKFGSLVRPGHRGVWQEPLRTGKYPINPRCYEAEIVPTSILNLNWAEAVSEAHQLDAQLQQIVAKSNEGFVFKIDLQVQIHVPDTKAPRVISMVGTMRNLVNEVLQAAVGNHFRDKLQSMPAIRFIETRQLVQVEAFEHIRQQLEQYQVETKGVYIQDVILPEDLVKVLTQREIANQEIETFKKQRSAQEERIAMEHSKGTAEMQAELAKSKVGVDIKTNNATARAKEGSGEAEYIRLTGTARGAEVEAVGLARAKGYQAQVTALGSTATALVNVIGSLAEGQAKFVPDILVTGGGNGGSALDGLAAAAMRFLGGPAKVPPAQGPSPGVGERHTKTDS
;
A
#
# COMPACT_ATOMS: atom_id res chain seq x y z
N MET A 1 -42.04 -36.50 58.29
CA MET A 1 -43.40 -36.15 58.76
C MET A 1 -44.27 -37.41 58.69
N GLN A 2 -45.25 -37.60 59.59
CA GLN A 2 -46.33 -38.55 59.32
C GLN A 2 -47.16 -38.01 58.15
N ARG A 3 -47.54 -38.87 57.20
CA ARG A 3 -48.43 -38.47 56.11
C ARG A 3 -49.81 -38.11 56.70
N PRO A 4 -50.51 -37.07 56.21
CA PRO A 4 -51.85 -36.74 56.69
C PRO A 4 -52.78 -37.94 56.46
N VAL A 5 -53.37 -38.43 57.55
CA VAL A 5 -54.35 -39.53 57.48
C VAL A 5 -55.66 -38.93 57.00
N LEU A 6 -56.04 -39.22 55.75
CA LEU A 6 -57.32 -38.80 55.20
C LEU A 6 -58.46 -39.46 56.00
N PRO A 7 -59.38 -38.71 56.64
CA PRO A 7 -60.46 -39.31 57.39
C PRO A 7 -61.44 -40.07 56.47
N PRO A 8 -62.17 -41.08 57.00
CA PRO A 8 -63.17 -41.81 56.22
C PRO A 8 -64.21 -40.87 55.59
N GLY A 9 -64.41 -40.98 54.28
CA GLY A 9 -65.33 -40.12 53.52
C GLY A 9 -64.70 -38.86 52.90
N THR A 10 -63.39 -38.64 53.03
CA THR A 10 -62.71 -37.53 52.32
C THR A 10 -62.83 -37.64 50.80
N LEU A 11 -63.48 -36.66 50.18
CA LEU A 11 -63.52 -36.46 48.74
C LEU A 11 -62.44 -35.45 48.33
N VAL A 12 -61.26 -35.95 47.98
CA VAL A 12 -60.13 -35.17 47.45
C VAL A 12 -59.72 -35.75 46.10
N PRO A 13 -59.41 -34.92 45.07
CA PRO A 13 -58.80 -35.42 43.84
C PRO A 13 -57.39 -35.95 44.15
N ILE A 14 -57.18 -37.26 43.97
CA ILE A 14 -55.87 -37.91 44.15
C ILE A 14 -55.43 -38.42 42.78
N HIS A 15 -54.19 -38.12 42.38
CA HIS A 15 -53.65 -38.57 41.10
C HIS A 15 -53.67 -40.12 41.01
N PRO A 16 -54.10 -40.74 39.89
CA PRO A 16 -54.37 -42.19 39.82
C PRO A 16 -53.21 -43.12 40.21
N VAL A 17 -51.96 -42.64 40.13
CA VAL A 17 -50.73 -43.36 40.48
C VAL A 17 -50.06 -42.87 41.78
N ALA A 18 -50.69 -42.00 42.57
CA ALA A 18 -50.07 -41.33 43.73
C ALA A 18 -49.51 -42.26 44.83
N PHE A 19 -49.93 -43.52 44.87
CA PHE A 19 -49.47 -44.54 45.82
C PHE A 19 -48.64 -45.67 45.16
N LEU A 20 -48.24 -45.50 43.89
CA LEU A 20 -47.36 -46.43 43.19
C LEU A 20 -45.89 -46.05 43.39
N VAL A 21 -45.02 -47.07 43.48
CA VAL A 21 -43.57 -46.92 43.30
C VAL A 21 -43.22 -47.50 41.95
N VAL A 22 -42.90 -46.62 40.99
CA VAL A 22 -42.50 -47.00 39.64
C VAL A 22 -40.98 -47.16 39.58
N THR A 23 -40.51 -48.29 39.06
CA THR A 23 -39.10 -48.53 38.73
C THR A 23 -38.98 -48.90 37.25
N LYS A 24 -37.77 -48.87 36.68
CA LYS A 24 -37.55 -49.24 35.27
C LYS A 24 -38.08 -50.61 34.86
N SER A 25 -38.14 -51.57 35.79
CA SER A 25 -38.54 -52.95 35.52
C SER A 25 -39.92 -53.31 36.05
N GLU A 26 -40.32 -52.78 37.21
CA GLU A 26 -41.56 -53.16 37.90
C GLU A 26 -42.26 -51.94 38.52
N VAL A 27 -43.60 -52.02 38.60
CA VAL A 27 -44.43 -51.08 39.38
C VAL A 27 -44.96 -51.78 40.62
N TYR A 28 -44.79 -51.16 41.78
CA TYR A 28 -45.26 -51.67 43.07
C TYR A 28 -46.41 -50.82 43.62
N GLY A 29 -47.38 -51.45 44.30
CA GLY A 29 -48.61 -50.81 44.79
C GLY A 29 -49.83 -51.12 43.91
N GLU A 30 -51.02 -50.67 44.33
CA GLU A 30 -52.27 -50.78 43.57
C GLU A 30 -52.73 -49.38 43.14
N PRO A 31 -53.09 -49.15 41.86
CA PRO A 31 -53.57 -47.85 41.41
C PRO A 31 -55.01 -47.61 41.84
N ILE A 32 -55.31 -46.36 42.19
CA ILE A 32 -56.64 -45.96 42.67
C ILE A 32 -57.67 -46.17 41.55
N SER A 33 -57.34 -45.73 40.32
CA SER A 33 -58.22 -45.88 39.15
C SER A 33 -58.42 -47.35 38.75
N PRO A 34 -59.68 -47.83 38.64
CA PRO A 34 -59.98 -49.16 38.08
C PRO A 34 -59.45 -49.37 36.65
N GLU A 35 -59.37 -48.31 35.84
CA GLU A 35 -58.89 -48.37 34.46
C GLU A 35 -57.41 -48.78 34.39
N LEU A 36 -56.59 -48.29 35.32
CA LEU A 36 -55.18 -48.67 35.42
C LEU A 36 -55.01 -50.10 35.92
N ARG A 37 -55.92 -50.62 36.75
CA ARG A 37 -55.96 -52.05 37.11
C ARG A 37 -56.30 -52.91 35.88
N GLY A 38 -57.20 -52.43 35.02
CA GLY A 38 -57.53 -53.06 33.73
C GLY A 38 -56.36 -53.10 32.74
N LYS A 39 -55.33 -52.26 32.91
CA LYS A 39 -54.08 -52.30 32.12
C LYS A 39 -53.02 -53.26 32.67
N ALA A 40 -53.26 -53.93 33.80
CA ALA A 40 -52.33 -54.94 34.30
C ALA A 40 -52.25 -56.13 33.31
N GLY A 41 -51.04 -56.63 33.07
CA GLY A 41 -50.82 -57.75 32.14
C GLY A 41 -51.37 -59.07 32.69
N ARG A 42 -51.21 -60.17 31.93
CA ARG A 42 -51.66 -61.53 32.32
C ARG A 42 -51.12 -62.04 33.67
N GLY A 43 -50.11 -61.39 34.26
CA GLY A 43 -49.58 -61.66 35.59
C GLY A 43 -50.03 -60.68 36.70
N GLY A 44 -51.04 -59.84 36.46
CA GLY A 44 -51.57 -58.89 37.46
C GLY A 44 -50.66 -57.71 37.81
N ARG A 45 -49.51 -57.57 37.14
CA ARG A 45 -48.55 -56.46 37.31
C ARG A 45 -48.72 -55.41 36.20
N ILE A 46 -48.42 -54.17 36.54
CA ILE A 46 -48.40 -53.01 35.65
C ILE A 46 -46.95 -52.72 35.26
N THR A 47 -46.70 -52.37 33.99
CA THR A 47 -45.38 -51.92 33.51
C THR A 47 -45.33 -50.38 33.43
N PRO A 48 -44.14 -49.76 33.43
CA PRO A 48 -44.00 -48.32 33.21
C PRO A 48 -44.67 -47.84 31.91
N ASP A 49 -44.55 -48.61 30.83
CA ASP A 49 -45.15 -48.28 29.52
C ASP A 49 -46.68 -48.16 29.60
N ALA A 50 -47.35 -48.96 30.44
CA ALA A 50 -48.79 -48.92 30.64
C ALA A 50 -49.26 -47.62 31.33
N LEU A 51 -48.35 -46.94 32.03
CA LEU A 51 -48.53 -45.60 32.61
C LEU A 51 -48.09 -44.48 31.65
N GLY A 52 -47.58 -44.81 30.47
CA GLY A 52 -47.08 -43.84 29.48
C GLY A 52 -45.65 -43.35 29.74
N LEU A 53 -44.88 -44.01 30.60
CA LEU A 53 -43.48 -43.68 30.87
C LEU A 53 -42.52 -44.59 30.12
N THR A 54 -41.47 -44.02 29.54
CA THR A 54 -40.33 -44.79 28.98
C THR A 54 -39.27 -45.08 30.05
N PRO A 55 -38.43 -46.12 29.89
CA PRO A 55 -37.36 -46.44 30.84
C PRO A 55 -36.32 -45.32 31.05
N GLU A 56 -36.15 -44.43 30.08
CA GLU A 56 -35.25 -43.27 30.13
C GLU A 56 -35.81 -42.15 31.02
N GLN A 57 -37.14 -41.97 31.07
CA GLN A 57 -37.81 -41.00 31.95
C GLN A 57 -37.73 -41.39 33.43
N LEU A 58 -37.25 -42.60 33.73
CA LEU A 58 -36.99 -43.13 35.06
C LEU A 58 -35.49 -43.13 35.41
N GLU A 59 -34.65 -42.46 34.62
CA GLU A 59 -33.27 -42.15 35.00
C GLU A 59 -33.16 -40.85 35.81
N LEU A 60 -32.05 -40.70 36.54
CA LEU A 60 -31.68 -39.40 37.09
C LEU A 60 -31.45 -38.42 35.93
N VAL A 61 -32.13 -37.28 35.94
CA VAL A 61 -31.97 -36.26 34.91
C VAL A 61 -30.59 -35.64 35.06
N ARG A 62 -29.69 -35.95 34.13
CA ARG A 62 -28.31 -35.45 34.08
C ARG A 62 -28.20 -34.23 33.18
N ILE A 63 -27.85 -33.11 33.80
CA ILE A 63 -27.34 -31.92 33.11
C ILE A 63 -25.83 -32.04 33.13
N GLU A 64 -25.22 -32.22 31.95
CA GLU A 64 -23.78 -32.44 31.77
C GLU A 64 -23.35 -31.88 30.39
N PRO A 65 -22.11 -31.37 30.25
CA PRO A 65 -21.68 -30.72 29.01
C PRO A 65 -21.69 -31.68 27.80
N GLN A 66 -22.32 -31.26 26.70
CA GLN A 66 -22.44 -32.09 25.49
C GLN A 66 -21.29 -31.83 24.52
N ARG A 67 -20.64 -32.90 24.04
CA ARG A 67 -19.69 -32.82 22.93
C ARG A 67 -20.44 -32.66 21.61
N ARG A 68 -20.09 -31.63 20.85
CA ARG A 68 -20.60 -31.37 19.50
C ARG A 68 -19.73 -32.12 18.47
N SER A 69 -20.25 -32.30 17.26
CA SER A 69 -19.58 -32.89 16.09
C SER A 69 -18.30 -32.16 15.63
N ASP A 70 -18.09 -30.90 16.01
CA ASP A 70 -16.85 -30.15 15.74
C ASP A 70 -15.74 -30.42 16.78
N GLY A 71 -16.01 -31.30 17.76
CA GLY A 71 -15.09 -31.62 18.86
C GLY A 71 -15.12 -30.63 20.03
N MET A 72 -15.85 -29.51 19.92
CA MET A 72 -16.03 -28.59 21.03
C MET A 72 -17.06 -29.13 22.04
N THR A 73 -16.83 -28.85 23.32
CA THR A 73 -17.81 -29.12 24.38
C THR A 73 -18.70 -27.90 24.56
N ASN A 74 -19.99 -28.05 24.29
CA ASN A 74 -21.00 -27.06 24.64
C ASN A 74 -21.51 -27.32 26.06
N ASP A 75 -21.46 -26.29 26.90
CA ASP A 75 -22.17 -26.28 28.18
C ASP A 75 -23.69 -26.33 27.96
N THR A 76 -24.42 -26.97 28.88
CA THR A 76 -25.89 -27.10 28.79
C THR A 76 -26.58 -26.80 30.10
N VAL A 77 -27.82 -26.31 30.02
CA VAL A 77 -28.74 -26.16 31.15
C VAL A 77 -30.05 -26.93 30.89
N GLY A 78 -30.75 -27.31 31.96
CA GLY A 78 -32.05 -27.98 31.88
C GLY A 78 -33.21 -26.99 32.00
N ILE A 79 -33.98 -26.80 30.93
CA ILE A 79 -35.19 -25.96 30.96
C ILE A 79 -36.34 -26.79 31.50
N VAL A 80 -36.89 -26.35 32.64
CA VAL A 80 -37.88 -27.10 33.40
C VAL A 80 -39.29 -26.71 32.98
N THR A 81 -40.17 -27.70 32.83
CA THR A 81 -41.63 -27.52 32.72
C THR A 81 -42.32 -28.38 33.77
N THR A 82 -43.23 -27.77 34.53
CA THR A 82 -44.02 -28.46 35.56
C THR A 82 -45.45 -28.73 35.07
N TYR A 83 -46.05 -29.80 35.59
CA TYR A 83 -47.39 -30.27 35.19
C TYR A 83 -48.44 -30.16 36.32
N GLU A 84 -48.06 -29.61 37.47
CA GLU A 84 -48.93 -29.38 38.63
C GLU A 84 -48.58 -28.03 39.29
N GLY A 85 -49.54 -27.47 40.03
CA GLY A 85 -49.46 -26.14 40.66
C GLY A 85 -50.49 -25.16 40.10
N ASP A 86 -50.58 -23.98 40.72
CA ASP A 86 -51.51 -22.93 40.30
C ASP A 86 -51.21 -22.42 38.88
N PRO A 87 -52.22 -21.94 38.13
CA PRO A 87 -52.01 -21.32 36.83
C PRO A 87 -51.11 -20.07 36.89
N LEU A 88 -50.42 -19.80 35.79
CA LEU A 88 -49.68 -18.55 35.57
C LEU A 88 -50.61 -17.33 35.67
N LEU A 89 -50.06 -16.17 36.04
CA LEU A 89 -50.83 -14.93 36.06
C LEU A 89 -51.07 -14.43 34.62
N SER A 90 -52.10 -13.62 34.44
CA SER A 90 -52.50 -13.12 33.11
C SER A 90 -51.41 -12.29 32.45
N GLY A 91 -50.70 -12.89 31.48
CA GLY A 91 -49.62 -12.24 30.72
C GLY A 91 -48.21 -12.72 31.08
N ASP A 92 -48.07 -13.67 32.01
CA ASP A 92 -46.82 -14.40 32.25
C ASP A 92 -46.74 -15.64 31.34
N ILE A 93 -45.56 -15.90 30.77
CA ILE A 93 -45.29 -17.12 29.97
C ILE A 93 -44.42 -18.15 30.71
N ALA A 94 -43.87 -17.80 31.87
CA ALA A 94 -43.08 -18.69 32.71
C ALA A 94 -43.22 -18.33 34.20
N SER A 95 -43.08 -19.34 35.06
CA SER A 95 -43.13 -19.24 36.52
C SER A 95 -41.75 -18.92 37.10
N ARG A 96 -41.68 -17.93 38.00
CA ARG A 96 -40.52 -17.64 38.87
C ARG A 96 -40.99 -17.55 40.31
N LEU A 97 -40.30 -18.17 41.26
CA LEU A 97 -40.70 -18.13 42.67
C LEU A 97 -40.60 -16.69 43.21
N GLY A 98 -41.71 -16.19 43.79
CA GLY A 98 -41.87 -14.77 44.14
C GLY A 98 -42.06 -13.82 42.94
N ALA A 99 -42.33 -14.35 41.74
CA ALA A 99 -42.39 -13.60 40.49
C ALA A 99 -41.15 -12.71 40.29
N PHE A 100 -41.33 -11.38 40.28
CA PHE A 100 -40.27 -10.36 40.16
C PHE A 100 -40.37 -9.30 41.27
N SER A 101 -40.90 -9.66 42.45
CA SER A 101 -41.05 -8.72 43.58
C SER A 101 -39.69 -8.29 44.17
N ASP A 102 -38.71 -9.19 44.12
CA ASP A 102 -37.31 -8.94 44.47
C ASP A 102 -36.67 -7.85 43.58
N VAL A 103 -36.85 -7.94 42.26
CA VAL A 103 -36.43 -6.88 41.32
C VAL A 103 -37.10 -5.55 41.68
N ALA A 104 -38.43 -5.55 41.86
CA ALA A 104 -39.20 -4.35 42.23
C ALA A 104 -38.85 -3.77 43.61
N GLU A 105 -38.17 -4.53 44.48
CA GLU A 105 -37.58 -4.04 45.72
C GLU A 105 -36.17 -3.49 45.53
N MET A 106 -35.35 -4.13 44.69
CA MET A 106 -34.00 -3.66 44.35
C MET A 106 -34.04 -2.31 43.61
N GLU A 107 -35.02 -2.11 42.73
CA GLU A 107 -35.27 -0.83 42.08
C GLU A 107 -35.53 0.29 43.09
N LYS A 108 -36.40 0.05 44.08
CA LYS A 108 -36.71 1.01 45.16
C LYS A 108 -35.53 1.31 46.08
N LYS A 109 -34.54 0.40 46.12
CA LYS A 109 -33.27 0.54 46.84
C LYS A 109 -32.17 1.17 45.97
N SER A 110 -32.49 1.56 44.73
CA SER A 110 -31.55 2.10 43.74
C SER A 110 -30.33 1.20 43.46
N ALA A 111 -30.53 -0.12 43.49
CA ALA A 111 -29.50 -1.09 43.11
C ALA A 111 -29.07 -0.92 41.64
N THR A 112 -27.84 -1.30 41.30
CA THR A 112 -27.33 -1.21 39.93
C THR A 112 -27.94 -2.30 39.05
N ASP A 113 -27.94 -2.07 37.74
CA ASP A 113 -28.43 -3.05 36.75
C ASP A 113 -27.65 -4.37 36.82
N SER A 114 -26.35 -4.32 37.14
CA SER A 114 -25.51 -5.50 37.39
C SER A 114 -25.96 -6.32 38.59
N ASP A 115 -26.27 -5.66 39.73
CA ASP A 115 -26.77 -6.35 40.93
C ASP A 115 -28.11 -7.06 40.62
N ILE A 116 -28.98 -6.39 39.87
CA ILE A 116 -30.28 -6.93 39.46
C ILE A 116 -30.08 -8.13 38.52
N ILE A 117 -29.11 -8.08 37.59
CA ILE A 117 -28.76 -9.22 36.72
C ILE A 117 -28.27 -10.41 37.56
N GLU A 118 -27.40 -10.22 38.56
CA GLU A 118 -26.90 -11.33 39.39
C GLU A 118 -28.04 -12.04 40.17
N ILE A 119 -28.96 -11.27 40.77
CA ILE A 119 -30.12 -11.84 41.50
C ILE A 119 -31.20 -12.39 40.57
N LEU A 120 -31.31 -11.88 39.34
CA LEU A 120 -32.23 -12.40 38.33
C LEU A 120 -31.74 -13.72 37.73
N LEU A 121 -30.43 -13.85 37.47
CA LEU A 121 -29.82 -15.08 36.91
C LEU A 121 -29.45 -16.11 38.00
N GLY A 122 -29.50 -15.74 39.28
CA GLY A 122 -29.35 -16.66 40.41
C GLY A 122 -30.60 -17.53 40.62
N SER A 123 -30.43 -18.86 40.55
CA SER A 123 -31.54 -19.81 40.67
C SER A 123 -32.05 -19.98 42.10
N LYS A 124 -33.38 -19.94 42.28
CA LYS A 124 -34.10 -20.22 43.53
C LYS A 124 -34.31 -21.71 43.81
N ASN A 125 -33.74 -22.58 42.95
CA ASN A 125 -33.72 -24.05 43.05
C ASN A 125 -33.38 -24.63 44.44
N HIS A 126 -32.68 -23.87 45.29
CA HIS A 126 -32.37 -24.26 46.66
C HIS A 126 -33.61 -24.38 47.57
N LEU A 127 -34.70 -23.66 47.29
CA LEU A 127 -35.94 -23.68 48.08
C LEU A 127 -36.73 -25.01 47.95
N HIS A 128 -36.49 -25.77 46.88
CA HIS A 128 -37.22 -26.99 46.51
C HIS A 128 -36.28 -28.12 46.02
N ASN A 129 -35.01 -28.07 46.44
CA ASN A 129 -33.97 -29.06 46.14
C ASN A 129 -33.94 -29.47 44.65
N ASN A 130 -33.82 -28.50 43.74
CA ASN A 130 -33.80 -28.73 42.29
C ASN A 130 -35.05 -29.47 41.76
N TYR A 131 -36.23 -29.14 42.29
CA TYR A 131 -37.54 -29.76 41.98
C TYR A 131 -37.68 -31.23 42.44
N GLN A 132 -36.74 -31.75 43.24
CA GLN A 132 -36.85 -33.08 43.85
C GLN A 132 -37.80 -33.08 45.05
N ASP A 133 -37.94 -31.93 45.74
CA ASP A 133 -39.04 -31.71 46.69
C ASP A 133 -40.12 -30.85 46.03
N PHE A 134 -41.04 -31.51 45.34
CA PHE A 134 -42.11 -30.83 44.61
C PHE A 134 -43.16 -30.21 45.54
N GLN A 135 -43.33 -30.72 46.78
CA GLN A 135 -44.21 -30.07 47.74
C GLN A 135 -43.61 -28.73 48.18
N ALA A 136 -42.32 -28.70 48.50
CA ALA A 136 -41.62 -27.44 48.79
C ALA A 136 -41.65 -26.45 47.61
N PHE A 137 -41.66 -26.92 46.36
CA PHE A 137 -41.87 -26.04 45.19
C PHE A 137 -43.27 -25.38 45.22
N LEU A 138 -44.33 -26.15 45.45
CA LEU A 138 -45.70 -25.62 45.56
C LEU A 138 -45.86 -24.69 46.77
N ASP A 139 -45.32 -25.06 47.93
CA ASP A 139 -45.40 -24.29 49.18
C ASP A 139 -44.75 -22.89 49.07
N HIS A 140 -43.73 -22.74 48.22
CA HIS A 140 -43.10 -21.45 47.90
C HIS A 140 -43.82 -20.66 46.78
N GLY A 141 -45.03 -21.06 46.39
CA GLY A 141 -45.82 -20.42 45.34
C GLY A 141 -45.47 -20.88 43.92
N GLY A 142 -44.99 -22.12 43.78
CA GLY A 142 -44.72 -22.75 42.49
C GLY A 142 -45.97 -22.89 41.62
N LYS A 143 -45.80 -22.64 40.32
CA LYS A 143 -46.89 -22.63 39.32
C LYS A 143 -46.63 -23.63 38.19
N ILE A 144 -47.71 -24.05 37.55
CA ILE A 144 -47.69 -24.96 36.40
C ILE A 144 -47.03 -24.31 35.16
N GLY A 145 -46.41 -25.13 34.31
CA GLY A 145 -45.86 -24.72 33.01
C GLY A 145 -44.35 -24.48 33.02
N LEU A 146 -43.89 -23.71 32.03
CA LEU A 146 -42.48 -23.35 31.86
C LEU A 146 -41.95 -22.62 33.10
N GLN A 147 -40.76 -22.99 33.57
CA GLN A 147 -40.10 -22.33 34.69
C GLN A 147 -39.00 -21.38 34.19
N HIS A 148 -38.86 -20.25 34.88
CA HIS A 148 -37.82 -19.25 34.62
C HIS A 148 -36.43 -19.79 34.95
N ASP A 149 -36.27 -20.37 36.15
CA ASP A 149 -35.00 -20.83 36.68
C ASP A 149 -34.64 -22.19 36.07
N PRO A 150 -33.51 -22.31 35.34
CA PRO A 150 -33.09 -23.59 34.78
C PRO A 150 -32.36 -24.45 35.81
N LEU A 151 -32.28 -25.75 35.53
CA LEU A 151 -31.41 -26.69 36.23
C LEU A 151 -29.96 -26.55 35.75
N LEU A 152 -29.06 -26.44 36.73
CA LEU A 152 -27.61 -26.39 36.56
C LEU A 152 -27.03 -27.82 36.55
N TYR A 153 -25.69 -27.92 36.43
CA TYR A 153 -24.99 -29.20 36.40
C TYR A 153 -25.24 -30.08 37.61
N GLY A 154 -25.53 -31.37 37.35
CA GLY A 154 -25.82 -32.36 38.37
C GLY A 154 -26.71 -33.49 37.85
N ALA A 155 -27.10 -34.37 38.76
CA ALA A 155 -28.05 -35.45 38.52
C ALA A 155 -29.23 -35.29 39.51
N SER A 156 -30.44 -35.08 39.00
CA SER A 156 -31.64 -34.84 39.82
C SER A 156 -32.65 -35.98 39.69
N ALA A 157 -33.18 -36.44 40.82
CA ALA A 157 -34.24 -37.45 40.90
C ALA A 157 -35.62 -36.79 40.74
N LEU A 158 -36.00 -36.49 39.49
CA LEU A 158 -37.26 -35.81 39.16
C LEU A 158 -38.40 -36.81 38.96
N ASN A 159 -39.62 -36.41 39.32
CA ASN A 159 -40.83 -37.20 39.06
C ASN A 159 -41.36 -36.87 37.65
N PRO A 160 -41.34 -37.82 36.68
CA PRO A 160 -41.70 -37.53 35.29
C PRO A 160 -43.19 -37.21 35.08
N PHE A 161 -44.06 -37.50 36.06
CA PHE A 161 -45.47 -37.06 36.03
C PHE A 161 -45.65 -35.59 36.41
N LEU A 162 -44.68 -34.98 37.11
CA LEU A 162 -44.78 -33.63 37.66
C LEU A 162 -43.83 -32.63 36.98
N VAL A 163 -42.70 -33.11 36.46
CA VAL A 163 -41.60 -32.30 35.95
C VAL A 163 -40.99 -32.94 34.72
N SER A 164 -40.82 -32.17 33.64
CA SER A 164 -39.98 -32.52 32.49
C SER A 164 -38.86 -31.50 32.29
N VAL A 165 -37.80 -31.92 31.60
CA VAL A 165 -36.59 -31.09 31.41
C VAL A 165 -36.06 -31.21 29.97
N GLU A 166 -36.05 -30.09 29.26
CA GLU A 166 -35.39 -29.95 27.95
C GLU A 166 -33.92 -29.55 28.16
N ARG A 167 -32.95 -30.26 27.57
CA ARG A 167 -31.52 -29.87 27.64
C ARG A 167 -31.17 -28.93 26.48
N VAL A 168 -30.79 -27.70 26.81
CA VAL A 168 -30.44 -26.65 25.83
C VAL A 168 -29.00 -26.18 26.05
N PRO A 169 -28.31 -25.65 25.02
CA PRO A 169 -27.00 -25.02 25.21
C PRO A 169 -27.11 -23.79 26.11
N MET A 170 -26.15 -23.63 27.01
CA MET A 170 -26.04 -22.45 27.88
C MET A 170 -25.53 -21.24 27.08
N LEU A 171 -25.94 -20.01 27.45
CA LEU A 171 -25.42 -18.80 26.81
C LEU A 171 -23.92 -18.63 27.12
N LEU A 172 -23.11 -18.62 26.06
CA LEU A 172 -21.67 -18.37 26.09
C LEU A 172 -21.35 -17.06 25.38
N VAL A 173 -20.91 -16.05 26.13
CA VAL A 173 -20.45 -14.77 25.61
C VAL A 173 -18.92 -14.75 25.66
N LYS A 174 -18.26 -14.70 24.50
CA LYS A 174 -16.79 -14.76 24.42
C LYS A 174 -16.14 -13.41 24.73
N GLN A 175 -14.81 -13.39 24.84
CA GLN A 175 -14.05 -12.14 24.91
C GLN A 175 -14.20 -11.37 23.58
N GLY A 176 -14.35 -10.05 23.65
CA GLY A 176 -14.65 -9.23 22.47
C GLY A 176 -16.09 -9.35 21.96
N GLN A 177 -17.00 -9.84 22.80
CA GLN A 177 -18.44 -9.93 22.53
C GLN A 177 -19.24 -9.49 23.77
N VAL A 178 -20.46 -9.03 23.54
CA VAL A 178 -21.53 -8.88 24.55
C VAL A 178 -22.81 -9.52 24.05
N ALA A 179 -23.75 -9.85 24.93
CA ALA A 179 -25.08 -10.32 24.55
C ALA A 179 -26.15 -9.30 24.96
N VAL A 180 -26.87 -8.77 23.98
CA VAL A 180 -28.06 -7.93 24.22
C VAL A 180 -29.24 -8.84 24.50
N VAL A 181 -29.86 -8.69 25.67
CA VAL A 181 -30.99 -9.52 26.11
C VAL A 181 -32.32 -8.86 25.75
N LYS A 182 -33.15 -9.61 25.03
CA LYS A 182 -34.56 -9.33 24.75
C LYS A 182 -35.38 -10.20 25.69
N ALA A 183 -36.07 -9.58 26.65
CA ALA A 183 -36.81 -10.25 27.71
C ALA A 183 -38.31 -10.32 27.41
N TYR A 184 -38.85 -11.53 27.36
CA TYR A 184 -40.29 -11.78 27.19
C TYR A 184 -41.03 -11.89 28.54
N VAL A 185 -40.27 -12.15 29.63
CA VAL A 185 -40.76 -12.24 31.02
C VAL A 185 -40.17 -11.10 31.87
N GLY A 186 -40.87 -10.73 32.93
CA GLY A 186 -40.45 -9.67 33.85
C GLY A 186 -41.57 -8.71 34.23
N LEU A 187 -41.19 -7.66 34.95
CA LEU A 187 -42.05 -6.52 35.26
C LEU A 187 -42.54 -5.81 33.99
N VAL A 188 -43.59 -4.99 34.14
CA VAL A 188 -44.11 -4.13 33.06
C VAL A 188 -42.99 -3.24 32.49
N THR A 189 -42.97 -3.12 31.16
CA THR A 189 -42.03 -2.30 30.39
C THR A 189 -42.06 -0.86 30.90
N GLN A 190 -40.89 -0.36 31.31
CA GLN A 190 -40.68 1.03 31.72
C GLN A 190 -39.49 1.58 30.93
N ASP A 191 -39.72 2.60 30.12
CA ASP A 191 -38.73 3.10 29.16
C ASP A 191 -37.65 3.94 29.84
N THR A 192 -36.40 3.50 29.75
CA THR A 192 -35.21 4.21 30.26
C THR A 192 -34.36 4.84 29.16
N SER A 193 -34.80 4.78 27.90
CA SER A 193 -34.01 5.19 26.73
C SER A 193 -33.73 6.69 26.67
N GLY A 194 -34.61 7.51 27.27
CA GLY A 194 -34.63 8.97 27.17
C GLY A 194 -35.41 9.46 25.93
N ALA A 195 -36.05 10.63 26.05
CA ALA A 195 -37.03 11.14 25.07
C ALA A 195 -36.48 11.41 23.64
N GLU A 196 -35.16 11.51 23.49
CA GLU A 196 -34.50 11.61 22.18
C GLU A 196 -34.50 10.29 21.40
N PHE A 197 -34.60 9.15 22.09
CA PHE A 197 -34.58 7.81 21.49
C PHE A 197 -35.99 7.40 21.06
N LYS A 198 -36.18 7.14 19.76
CA LYS A 198 -37.50 6.88 19.15
C LYS A 198 -37.61 5.50 18.51
N PHE A 199 -36.65 4.62 18.76
CA PHE A 199 -36.46 3.34 18.06
C PHE A 199 -36.73 2.16 19.00
N GLY A 200 -37.95 2.11 19.54
CA GLY A 200 -38.33 1.21 20.62
C GLY A 200 -37.95 1.76 22.00
N SER A 201 -38.09 0.90 23.03
CA SER A 201 -37.85 1.23 24.44
C SER A 201 -36.88 0.22 25.06
N LEU A 202 -35.74 0.72 25.53
CA LEU A 202 -34.89 0.03 26.47
C LEU A 202 -35.53 0.01 27.87
N VAL A 203 -35.24 -1.04 28.63
CA VAL A 203 -35.73 -1.23 29.99
C VAL A 203 -34.59 -1.68 30.92
N ARG A 204 -34.81 -1.59 32.23
CA ARG A 204 -33.89 -2.18 33.21
C ARG A 204 -33.99 -3.71 33.22
N PRO A 205 -32.92 -4.44 33.59
CA PRO A 205 -32.97 -5.89 33.75
C PRO A 205 -34.13 -6.34 34.63
N GLY A 206 -34.77 -7.46 34.26
CA GLY A 206 -35.97 -7.96 34.96
C GLY A 206 -37.30 -7.32 34.53
N HIS A 207 -37.29 -6.39 33.58
CA HIS A 207 -38.49 -5.92 32.86
C HIS A 207 -38.60 -6.59 31.49
N ARG A 208 -39.83 -6.64 30.94
CA ARG A 208 -40.10 -7.07 29.57
C ARG A 208 -39.68 -5.98 28.58
N GLY A 209 -38.85 -6.31 27.60
CA GLY A 209 -38.24 -5.36 26.66
C GLY A 209 -36.78 -5.70 26.34
N VAL A 210 -36.05 -4.77 25.73
CA VAL A 210 -34.60 -4.90 25.50
C VAL A 210 -33.86 -4.31 26.70
N TRP A 211 -32.98 -5.08 27.35
CA TRP A 211 -32.25 -4.61 28.54
C TRP A 211 -31.19 -3.56 28.18
N GLN A 212 -31.12 -2.50 28.98
CA GLN A 212 -30.18 -1.39 28.74
C GLN A 212 -28.71 -1.70 29.06
N GLU A 213 -28.43 -2.65 29.97
CA GLU A 213 -27.08 -3.20 30.22
C GLU A 213 -27.01 -4.60 29.59
N PRO A 214 -26.03 -4.87 28.70
CA PRO A 214 -25.86 -6.18 28.07
C PRO A 214 -25.06 -7.14 28.96
N LEU A 215 -25.23 -8.44 28.75
CA LEU A 215 -24.38 -9.44 29.40
C LEU A 215 -22.97 -9.41 28.79
N ARG A 216 -21.96 -9.33 29.65
CA ARG A 216 -20.54 -9.20 29.29
C ARG A 216 -19.93 -10.58 29.02
N THR A 217 -18.62 -10.67 28.76
CA THR A 217 -17.92 -11.95 28.57
C THR A 217 -18.15 -12.88 29.77
N GLY A 218 -18.73 -14.06 29.52
CA GLY A 218 -19.23 -14.93 30.60
C GLY A 218 -20.00 -16.15 30.11
N LYS A 219 -20.51 -16.91 31.09
CA LYS A 219 -21.28 -18.14 30.93
C LYS A 219 -22.56 -18.01 31.75
N TYR A 220 -23.72 -17.93 31.11
CA TYR A 220 -24.96 -17.53 31.77
C TYR A 220 -26.05 -18.62 31.65
N PRO A 221 -26.57 -19.14 32.78
CA PRO A 221 -27.66 -20.11 32.79
C PRO A 221 -29.00 -19.40 32.60
N ILE A 222 -29.26 -18.89 31.40
CA ILE A 222 -30.55 -18.28 31.02
C ILE A 222 -31.47 -19.33 30.40
N ASN A 223 -32.78 -19.15 30.58
CA ASN A 223 -33.78 -19.91 29.82
C ASN A 223 -34.04 -19.24 28.44
N PRO A 224 -33.68 -19.87 27.31
CA PRO A 224 -33.87 -19.30 25.96
C PRO A 224 -35.34 -19.22 25.52
N ARG A 225 -36.27 -19.77 26.30
CA ARG A 225 -37.73 -19.59 26.11
C ARG A 225 -38.23 -18.29 26.80
N CYS A 226 -37.48 -17.76 27.75
CA CYS A 226 -37.77 -16.52 28.48
C CYS A 226 -37.00 -15.31 27.93
N TYR A 227 -35.81 -15.56 27.37
CA TYR A 227 -34.81 -14.57 26.98
C TYR A 227 -34.18 -14.93 25.63
N GLU A 228 -34.28 -14.03 24.65
CA GLU A 228 -33.52 -14.10 23.39
C GLU A 228 -32.25 -13.23 23.54
N ALA A 229 -31.10 -13.79 23.20
CA ALA A 229 -29.79 -13.14 23.40
C ALA A 229 -29.06 -12.94 22.06
N GLU A 230 -29.00 -11.69 21.60
CA GLU A 230 -28.27 -11.31 20.37
C GLU A 230 -26.80 -11.06 20.69
N ILE A 231 -25.89 -11.82 20.06
CA ILE A 231 -24.45 -11.69 20.27
C ILE A 231 -23.89 -10.56 19.41
N VAL A 232 -23.42 -9.50 20.05
CA VAL A 232 -22.80 -8.34 19.40
C VAL A 232 -21.27 -8.41 19.58
N PRO A 233 -20.48 -8.50 18.49
CA PRO A 233 -19.03 -8.33 18.57
C PRO A 233 -18.68 -6.88 18.94
N THR A 234 -17.80 -6.71 19.94
CA THR A 234 -17.26 -5.41 20.36
C THR A 234 -15.81 -5.19 19.89
N SER A 235 -15.24 -6.16 19.16
CA SER A 235 -14.05 -5.97 18.33
C SER A 235 -14.35 -5.07 17.13
N ILE A 236 -13.29 -4.49 16.52
CA ILE A 236 -13.43 -3.81 15.22
C ILE A 236 -13.80 -4.86 14.16
N LEU A 237 -14.90 -4.63 13.46
CA LEU A 237 -15.41 -5.48 12.40
C LEU A 237 -14.99 -4.91 11.04
N ASN A 238 -14.18 -5.67 10.31
CA ASN A 238 -13.77 -5.36 8.94
C ASN A 238 -14.77 -6.00 7.97
N LEU A 239 -15.63 -5.19 7.36
CA LEU A 239 -16.67 -5.62 6.43
C LEU A 239 -16.27 -5.26 5.01
N ASN A 240 -16.35 -6.23 4.08
CA ASN A 240 -15.79 -6.10 2.73
C ASN A 240 -16.90 -6.17 1.67
N TRP A 241 -16.97 -5.17 0.79
CA TRP A 241 -17.76 -5.18 -0.44
C TRP A 241 -16.84 -5.70 -1.54
N ALA A 242 -16.68 -7.01 -1.62
CA ALA A 242 -15.87 -7.69 -2.62
C ALA A 242 -16.60 -8.97 -3.08
N GLU A 243 -16.07 -9.65 -4.11
CA GLU A 243 -16.62 -10.94 -4.56
C GLU A 243 -16.11 -12.13 -3.71
N ALA A 244 -15.08 -11.90 -2.88
CA ALA A 244 -14.56 -12.85 -1.90
C ALA A 244 -15.08 -12.55 -0.48
N VAL A 245 -15.68 -13.54 0.18
CA VAL A 245 -16.27 -13.42 1.53
C VAL A 245 -15.22 -13.62 2.62
N SER A 246 -15.28 -12.84 3.71
CA SER A 246 -14.44 -13.03 4.89
C SER A 246 -14.97 -14.17 5.78
N GLU A 247 -14.16 -15.21 6.00
CA GLU A 247 -14.54 -16.37 6.82
C GLU A 247 -14.84 -16.03 8.29
N ALA A 248 -14.29 -14.92 8.80
CA ALA A 248 -14.22 -14.64 10.24
C ALA A 248 -15.58 -14.45 10.93
N HIS A 249 -16.56 -13.82 10.25
CA HIS A 249 -17.81 -13.39 10.87
C HIS A 249 -19.08 -13.62 10.04
N GLN A 250 -18.98 -13.91 8.74
CA GLN A 250 -20.11 -14.14 7.82
C GLN A 250 -21.13 -12.97 7.70
N LEU A 251 -20.89 -11.84 8.38
CA LEU A 251 -21.73 -10.64 8.30
C LEU A 251 -21.62 -9.95 6.94
N ASP A 252 -20.47 -10.02 6.27
CA ASP A 252 -20.23 -9.49 4.94
C ASP A 252 -20.60 -10.48 3.80
N ALA A 253 -21.11 -11.67 4.12
CA ALA A 253 -21.44 -12.71 3.13
C ALA A 253 -22.58 -12.39 2.14
N GLN A 254 -23.19 -11.21 2.24
CA GLN A 254 -24.18 -10.68 1.28
C GLN A 254 -23.78 -9.31 0.69
N LEU A 255 -22.62 -8.78 1.08
CA LEU A 255 -22.04 -7.60 0.47
C LEU A 255 -21.40 -8.00 -0.85
N GLN A 256 -21.38 -7.06 -1.81
CA GLN A 256 -20.85 -7.26 -3.15
C GLN A 256 -20.11 -6.01 -3.59
N GLN A 257 -19.09 -6.18 -4.43
CA GLN A 257 -18.36 -5.11 -5.12
C GLN A 257 -19.31 -4.01 -5.65
N ILE A 258 -18.95 -2.74 -5.45
CA ILE A 258 -19.78 -1.63 -5.89
C ILE A 258 -19.60 -1.43 -7.40
N VAL A 259 -20.64 -1.78 -8.17
CA VAL A 259 -20.74 -1.42 -9.59
C VAL A 259 -21.19 0.03 -9.71
N ALA A 260 -20.36 0.86 -10.35
CA ALA A 260 -20.61 2.28 -10.55
C ALA A 260 -20.38 2.69 -12.01
N LYS A 261 -20.88 3.89 -12.36
CA LYS A 261 -20.76 4.49 -13.69
C LYS A 261 -20.32 5.95 -13.54
N SER A 262 -19.29 6.39 -14.28
CA SER A 262 -18.88 7.80 -14.29
C SER A 262 -19.87 8.70 -15.04
N ASN A 263 -19.73 10.01 -14.91
CA ASN A 263 -20.48 10.98 -15.72
C ASN A 263 -20.24 10.80 -17.24
N GLU A 264 -19.04 10.39 -17.65
CA GLU A 264 -18.65 10.03 -19.03
C GLU A 264 -19.26 8.69 -19.50
N GLY A 265 -19.77 7.90 -18.56
CA GLY A 265 -20.48 6.66 -18.84
C GLY A 265 -19.67 5.37 -18.74
N PHE A 266 -18.38 5.44 -18.39
CA PHE A 266 -17.57 4.25 -18.11
C PHE A 266 -18.10 3.51 -16.88
N VAL A 267 -18.30 2.20 -17.01
CA VAL A 267 -18.68 1.32 -15.89
C VAL A 267 -17.43 0.68 -15.31
N PHE A 268 -17.29 0.72 -13.99
CA PHE A 268 -16.18 0.10 -13.25
C PHE A 268 -16.69 -0.50 -11.93
N LYS A 269 -15.96 -1.48 -11.41
CA LYS A 269 -16.26 -2.15 -10.13
C LYS A 269 -15.24 -1.69 -9.09
N ILE A 270 -15.67 -1.50 -7.85
CA ILE A 270 -14.81 -1.08 -6.75
C ILE A 270 -15.02 -2.01 -5.55
N ASP A 271 -13.92 -2.52 -5.03
CA ASP A 271 -13.90 -3.23 -3.76
C ASP A 271 -13.62 -2.25 -2.62
N LEU A 272 -14.43 -2.35 -1.56
CA LEU A 272 -14.39 -1.44 -0.41
C LEU A 272 -14.28 -2.24 0.89
N GLN A 273 -13.55 -1.71 1.87
CA GLN A 273 -13.61 -2.18 3.25
C GLN A 273 -14.09 -1.05 4.16
N VAL A 274 -15.09 -1.32 4.99
CA VAL A 274 -15.52 -0.44 6.07
C VAL A 274 -15.23 -1.12 7.40
N GLN A 275 -14.54 -0.40 8.27
CA GLN A 275 -14.21 -0.85 9.62
C GLN A 275 -15.16 -0.18 10.59
N ILE A 276 -16.04 -0.96 11.24
CA ILE A 276 -17.00 -0.48 12.24
C ILE A 276 -16.68 -1.02 13.63
N HIS A 277 -17.16 -0.32 14.65
CA HIS A 277 -17.05 -0.71 16.06
C HIS A 277 -18.38 -0.43 16.74
N VAL A 278 -18.88 -1.41 17.50
CA VAL A 278 -20.04 -1.26 18.36
C VAL A 278 -19.55 -1.30 19.82
N PRO A 279 -19.52 -0.16 20.54
CA PRO A 279 -19.21 -0.16 21.96
C PRO A 279 -20.20 -1.03 22.73
N ASP A 280 -19.68 -1.79 23.70
CA ASP A 280 -20.45 -2.61 24.63
C ASP A 280 -21.65 -1.83 25.23
N THR A 281 -21.37 -0.63 25.73
CA THR A 281 -22.30 0.27 26.41
C THR A 281 -23.37 0.88 25.50
N LYS A 282 -23.19 0.77 24.17
CA LYS A 282 -24.17 1.21 23.15
C LYS A 282 -24.88 0.03 22.48
N ALA A 283 -24.39 -1.19 22.59
CA ALA A 283 -24.89 -2.36 21.86
C ALA A 283 -26.42 -2.57 22.00
N PRO A 284 -27.06 -2.39 23.18
CA PRO A 284 -28.52 -2.48 23.28
C PRO A 284 -29.28 -1.42 22.48
N ARG A 285 -28.75 -0.19 22.40
CA ARG A 285 -29.35 0.89 21.59
C ARG A 285 -29.27 0.57 20.10
N VAL A 286 -28.13 0.06 19.64
CA VAL A 286 -27.96 -0.44 18.25
C VAL A 286 -28.98 -1.55 17.96
N ILE A 287 -29.05 -2.58 18.80
CA ILE A 287 -29.95 -3.73 18.57
C ILE A 287 -31.44 -3.37 18.71
N SER A 288 -31.80 -2.39 19.54
CA SER A 288 -33.17 -1.83 19.54
C SER A 288 -33.52 -1.08 18.25
N MET A 289 -32.53 -0.42 17.61
CA MET A 289 -32.71 0.29 16.34
C MET A 289 -32.80 -0.64 15.12
N VAL A 290 -32.05 -1.75 15.10
CA VAL A 290 -31.91 -2.60 13.88
C VAL A 290 -32.40 -4.05 14.04
N GLY A 291 -32.69 -4.51 15.26
CA GLY A 291 -33.15 -5.87 15.57
C GLY A 291 -32.05 -6.94 15.63
N THR A 292 -31.08 -6.92 14.70
CA THR A 292 -29.91 -7.83 14.65
C THR A 292 -28.67 -7.17 14.04
N MET A 293 -27.47 -7.69 14.34
CA MET A 293 -26.22 -7.28 13.69
C MET A 293 -26.21 -7.52 12.18
N ARG A 294 -27.00 -8.47 11.67
CA ARG A 294 -27.14 -8.74 10.24
C ARG A 294 -27.92 -7.63 9.52
N ASN A 295 -28.99 -7.13 10.15
CA ASN A 295 -29.79 -6.04 9.59
C ASN A 295 -29.00 -4.72 9.56
N LEU A 296 -28.16 -4.45 10.58
CA LEU A 296 -27.23 -3.31 10.56
C LEU A 296 -26.35 -3.32 9.31
N VAL A 297 -25.82 -4.48 8.91
CA VAL A 297 -24.95 -4.60 7.74
C VAL A 297 -25.75 -4.54 6.43
N ASN A 298 -26.83 -5.32 6.32
CA ASN A 298 -27.59 -5.49 5.08
C ASN A 298 -28.53 -4.30 4.74
N GLU A 299 -29.17 -3.70 5.73
CA GLU A 299 -30.24 -2.71 5.51
C GLU A 299 -29.72 -1.27 5.68
N VAL A 300 -28.93 -1.02 6.73
CA VAL A 300 -28.38 0.31 7.03
C VAL A 300 -27.07 0.55 6.30
N LEU A 301 -26.06 -0.28 6.55
CA LEU A 301 -24.69 -0.04 6.10
C LEU A 301 -24.52 -0.23 4.59
N GLN A 302 -25.09 -1.29 4.00
CA GLN A 302 -25.06 -1.54 2.57
C GLN A 302 -25.75 -0.41 1.77
N ALA A 303 -26.82 0.18 2.32
CA ALA A 303 -27.49 1.34 1.74
C ALA A 303 -26.64 2.62 1.87
N ALA A 304 -26.13 2.92 3.06
CA ALA A 304 -25.27 4.07 3.34
C ALA A 304 -24.03 4.11 2.41
N VAL A 305 -23.23 3.03 2.43
CA VAL A 305 -22.01 2.90 1.63
C VAL A 305 -22.35 2.86 0.13
N GLY A 306 -23.31 2.00 -0.25
CA GLY A 306 -23.63 1.75 -1.65
C GLY A 306 -24.21 2.97 -2.37
N ASN A 307 -25.04 3.76 -1.69
CA ASN A 307 -25.62 4.97 -2.28
C ASN A 307 -24.56 6.08 -2.37
N HIS A 308 -23.83 6.36 -1.29
CA HIS A 308 -22.80 7.41 -1.29
C HIS A 308 -21.77 7.21 -2.42
N PHE A 309 -21.22 5.98 -2.55
CA PHE A 309 -20.25 5.71 -3.61
C PHE A 309 -20.89 5.79 -5.01
N ARG A 310 -22.09 5.24 -5.23
CA ARG A 310 -22.75 5.34 -6.56
C ARG A 310 -23.00 6.79 -6.96
N ASP A 311 -23.48 7.63 -6.07
CA ASP A 311 -23.80 9.03 -6.36
C ASP A 311 -22.51 9.86 -6.57
N LYS A 312 -21.51 9.68 -5.71
CA LYS A 312 -20.22 10.39 -5.80
C LYS A 312 -19.47 10.03 -7.08
N LEU A 313 -19.49 8.76 -7.49
CA LEU A 313 -18.83 8.30 -8.73
C LEU A 313 -19.57 8.77 -9.99
N GLN A 314 -20.91 8.79 -9.98
CA GLN A 314 -21.71 9.38 -11.06
C GLN A 314 -21.45 10.88 -11.24
N SER A 315 -21.04 11.59 -10.18
CA SER A 315 -20.75 13.04 -10.24
C SER A 315 -19.44 13.41 -10.95
N MET A 316 -18.54 12.46 -11.26
CA MET A 316 -17.18 12.77 -11.73
C MET A 316 -16.65 11.88 -12.86
N PRO A 317 -15.63 12.36 -13.61
CA PRO A 317 -14.86 11.54 -14.55
C PRO A 317 -14.16 10.36 -13.89
N ALA A 318 -14.07 9.24 -14.61
CA ALA A 318 -13.41 8.03 -14.09
C ALA A 318 -11.91 8.27 -13.84
N ILE A 319 -11.26 9.05 -14.69
CA ILE A 319 -9.84 9.45 -14.52
C ILE A 319 -9.65 10.28 -13.24
N ARG A 320 -10.54 11.24 -12.99
CA ARG A 320 -10.48 12.11 -11.80
C ARG A 320 -10.71 11.33 -10.50
N PHE A 321 -11.54 10.28 -10.52
CA PHE A 321 -11.67 9.37 -9.39
C PHE A 321 -10.33 8.68 -9.06
N ILE A 322 -9.61 8.19 -10.07
CA ILE A 322 -8.29 7.56 -9.88
C ILE A 322 -7.29 8.58 -9.31
N GLU A 323 -7.19 9.77 -9.93
CA GLU A 323 -6.28 10.85 -9.51
C GLU A 323 -6.56 11.34 -8.07
N THR A 324 -7.82 11.39 -7.64
CA THR A 324 -8.25 11.94 -6.33
C THR A 324 -8.76 10.90 -5.33
N ARG A 325 -8.46 9.61 -5.54
CA ARG A 325 -8.93 8.47 -4.71
C ARG A 325 -8.87 8.73 -3.21
N GLN A 326 -7.77 9.30 -2.73
CA GLN A 326 -7.56 9.60 -1.30
C GLN A 326 -8.56 10.65 -0.76
N LEU A 327 -8.92 11.67 -1.55
CA LEU A 327 -9.92 12.66 -1.17
C LEU A 327 -11.31 12.04 -1.10
N VAL A 328 -11.68 11.24 -2.11
CA VAL A 328 -12.97 10.53 -2.14
C VAL A 328 -13.10 9.57 -0.97
N GLN A 329 -12.02 8.91 -0.54
CA GLN A 329 -12.02 8.05 0.64
C GLN A 329 -12.25 8.83 1.95
N VAL A 330 -11.68 10.03 2.10
CA VAL A 330 -11.90 10.89 3.28
C VAL A 330 -13.32 11.46 3.30
N GLU A 331 -13.85 11.90 2.16
CA GLU A 331 -15.25 12.34 2.05
C GLU A 331 -16.24 11.21 2.37
N ALA A 332 -15.99 10.00 1.85
CA ALA A 332 -16.81 8.83 2.12
C ALA A 332 -16.75 8.42 3.60
N PHE A 333 -15.57 8.47 4.23
CA PHE A 333 -15.44 8.22 5.67
C PHE A 333 -16.33 9.17 6.48
N GLU A 334 -16.25 10.49 6.26
CA GLU A 334 -17.07 11.44 7.01
C GLU A 334 -18.57 11.28 6.76
N HIS A 335 -19.00 11.00 5.52
CA HIS A 335 -20.41 10.78 5.22
C HIS A 335 -20.96 9.51 5.87
N ILE A 336 -20.23 8.40 5.76
CA ILE A 336 -20.61 7.11 6.36
C ILE A 336 -20.58 7.22 7.90
N ARG A 337 -19.62 7.97 8.47
CA ARG A 337 -19.55 8.27 9.91
C ARG A 337 -20.81 9.01 10.37
N GLN A 338 -21.20 10.08 9.69
CA GLN A 338 -22.41 10.85 10.04
C GLN A 338 -23.72 10.07 9.88
N GLN A 339 -23.76 9.07 9.00
CA GLN A 339 -24.90 8.16 8.87
C GLN A 339 -24.94 7.11 9.99
N LEU A 340 -23.81 6.46 10.30
CA LEU A 340 -23.75 5.40 11.32
C LEU A 340 -23.80 5.92 12.77
N GLU A 341 -23.36 7.16 12.99
CA GLU A 341 -23.45 7.84 14.29
C GLU A 341 -24.92 8.00 14.77
N GLN A 342 -25.88 8.12 13.83
CA GLN A 342 -27.32 8.11 14.13
C GLN A 342 -27.80 6.76 14.69
N TYR A 343 -27.18 5.67 14.26
CA TYR A 343 -27.39 4.31 14.78
C TYR A 343 -26.47 3.97 15.96
N GLN A 344 -25.72 4.95 16.47
CA GLN A 344 -24.75 4.83 17.56
C GLN A 344 -23.55 3.90 17.29
N VAL A 345 -23.29 3.60 16.01
CA VAL A 345 -22.18 2.75 15.55
C VAL A 345 -20.98 3.62 15.15
N GLU A 346 -19.77 3.24 15.58
CA GLU A 346 -18.57 4.03 15.36
C GLU A 346 -17.82 3.56 14.11
N THR A 347 -17.71 4.42 13.10
CA THR A 347 -16.82 4.17 11.95
C THR A 347 -15.37 4.39 12.37
N LYS A 348 -14.51 3.39 12.18
CA LYS A 348 -13.07 3.46 12.45
C LYS A 348 -12.26 3.73 11.17
N GLY A 349 -12.77 3.33 10.02
CA GLY A 349 -12.20 3.67 8.72
C GLY A 349 -13.08 3.23 7.55
N VAL A 350 -12.91 3.91 6.42
CA VAL A 350 -13.44 3.50 5.11
C VAL A 350 -12.23 3.47 4.17
N TYR A 351 -12.04 2.34 3.49
CA TYR A 351 -10.88 2.09 2.64
C TYR A 351 -11.36 1.60 1.28
N ILE A 352 -10.94 2.29 0.22
CA ILE A 352 -11.02 1.76 -1.13
C ILE A 352 -9.90 0.72 -1.25
N GLN A 353 -10.18 -0.48 -1.74
CA GLN A 353 -9.19 -1.53 -1.98
C GLN A 353 -8.80 -1.55 -3.45
N ASP A 354 -9.41 -2.41 -4.26
CA ASP A 354 -9.15 -2.51 -5.70
C ASP A 354 -10.23 -1.81 -6.53
N VAL A 355 -9.82 -1.39 -7.74
CA VAL A 355 -10.66 -0.67 -8.69
C VAL A 355 -10.50 -1.36 -10.04
N ILE A 356 -11.49 -2.17 -10.42
CA ILE A 356 -11.48 -2.93 -11.66
C ILE A 356 -11.96 -2.01 -12.79
N LEU A 357 -10.99 -1.44 -13.51
CA LEU A 357 -11.21 -0.55 -14.64
C LEU A 357 -11.56 -1.33 -15.92
N PRO A 358 -12.44 -0.82 -16.80
CA PRO A 358 -12.68 -1.41 -18.12
C PRO A 358 -11.45 -1.20 -19.01
N GLU A 359 -11.13 -2.20 -19.84
CA GLU A 359 -9.91 -2.19 -20.67
C GLU A 359 -9.75 -0.94 -21.52
N ASP A 360 -10.84 -0.38 -22.05
CA ASP A 360 -10.78 0.76 -22.97
C ASP A 360 -10.37 2.05 -22.27
N LEU A 361 -10.71 2.21 -20.99
CA LEU A 361 -10.20 3.30 -20.16
C LEU A 361 -8.70 3.08 -19.86
N VAL A 362 -8.27 1.83 -19.63
CA VAL A 362 -6.85 1.50 -19.45
C VAL A 362 -6.06 1.83 -20.72
N LYS A 363 -6.53 1.44 -21.90
CA LYS A 363 -5.91 1.76 -23.20
C LYS A 363 -5.73 3.28 -23.38
N VAL A 364 -6.76 4.07 -23.09
CA VAL A 364 -6.71 5.55 -23.16
C VAL A 364 -5.75 6.15 -22.13
N LEU A 365 -5.74 5.63 -20.89
CA LEU A 365 -4.82 6.09 -19.84
C LEU A 365 -3.35 5.79 -20.20
N THR A 366 -3.05 4.57 -20.68
CA THR A 366 -1.72 4.19 -21.15
C THR A 366 -1.27 5.05 -22.33
N GLN A 367 -2.12 5.30 -23.32
CA GLN A 367 -1.80 6.19 -24.45
C GLN A 367 -1.53 7.64 -23.99
N ARG A 368 -2.34 8.17 -23.08
CA ARG A 368 -2.16 9.51 -22.52
C ARG A 368 -0.85 9.63 -21.74
N GLU A 369 -0.48 8.61 -20.98
CA GLU A 369 0.76 8.61 -20.20
C GLU A 369 2.01 8.43 -21.08
N ILE A 370 1.94 7.61 -22.14
CA ILE A 370 2.98 7.57 -23.18
C ILE A 370 3.15 8.97 -23.80
N ALA A 371 2.07 9.64 -24.19
CA ALA A 371 2.13 10.99 -24.76
C ALA A 371 2.70 12.03 -23.78
N ASN A 372 2.40 11.94 -22.48
CA ASN A 372 3.04 12.78 -21.44
C ASN A 372 4.56 12.56 -21.40
N GLN A 373 5.00 11.29 -21.40
CA GLN A 373 6.41 10.92 -21.34
C GLN A 373 7.17 11.27 -22.63
N GLU A 374 6.51 11.20 -23.79
CA GLU A 374 7.01 11.74 -25.06
C GLU A 374 7.18 13.26 -24.99
N ILE A 375 6.19 14.01 -24.47
CA ILE A 375 6.29 15.47 -24.30
C ILE A 375 7.48 15.86 -23.39
N GLU A 376 7.66 15.18 -22.26
CA GLU A 376 8.83 15.42 -21.38
C GLU A 376 10.16 15.00 -22.02
N THR A 377 10.15 13.96 -22.86
CA THR A 377 11.32 13.55 -23.64
C THR A 377 11.67 14.60 -24.70
N PHE A 378 10.69 15.10 -25.46
CA PHE A 378 10.90 16.17 -26.43
C PHE A 378 11.33 17.49 -25.78
N LYS A 379 10.82 17.85 -24.59
CA LYS A 379 11.33 18.99 -23.82
C LYS A 379 12.81 18.84 -23.48
N LYS A 380 13.23 17.66 -22.99
CA LYS A 380 14.63 17.36 -22.64
C LYS A 380 15.55 17.33 -23.86
N GLN A 381 15.10 16.75 -24.97
CA GLN A 381 15.81 16.78 -26.25
C GLN A 381 15.98 18.23 -26.74
N ARG A 382 14.93 19.03 -26.65
CA ARG A 382 14.95 20.44 -27.03
C ARG A 382 15.91 21.26 -26.17
N SER A 383 15.86 21.14 -24.84
CA SER A 383 16.79 21.88 -23.97
C SER A 383 18.24 21.48 -24.19
N ALA A 384 18.52 20.19 -24.38
CA ALA A 384 19.87 19.71 -24.70
C ALA A 384 20.36 20.21 -26.08
N GLN A 385 19.48 20.33 -27.06
CA GLN A 385 19.81 20.86 -28.38
C GLN A 385 19.98 22.40 -28.35
N GLU A 386 19.19 23.13 -27.57
CA GLU A 386 19.35 24.58 -27.34
C GLU A 386 20.67 24.87 -26.61
N GLU A 387 21.02 24.09 -25.58
CA GLU A 387 22.31 24.16 -24.88
C GLU A 387 23.50 23.81 -25.80
N ARG A 388 23.35 22.79 -26.66
CA ARG A 388 24.34 22.46 -27.69
C ARG A 388 24.54 23.60 -28.71
N ILE A 389 23.46 24.24 -29.16
CA ILE A 389 23.55 25.40 -30.07
C ILE A 389 24.27 26.56 -29.38
N ALA A 390 23.98 26.82 -28.10
CA ALA A 390 24.70 27.83 -27.31
C ALA A 390 26.19 27.49 -27.14
N MET A 391 26.54 26.22 -26.94
CA MET A 391 27.92 25.74 -26.87
C MET A 391 28.66 25.95 -28.20
N GLU A 392 28.09 25.51 -29.33
CA GLU A 392 28.72 25.65 -30.65
C GLU A 392 28.84 27.13 -31.07
N HIS A 393 27.88 27.99 -30.73
CA HIS A 393 27.98 29.44 -30.95
C HIS A 393 29.10 30.08 -30.10
N SER A 394 29.22 29.67 -28.83
CA SER A 394 30.30 30.12 -27.93
C SER A 394 31.68 29.63 -28.38
N LYS A 395 31.76 28.41 -28.92
CA LYS A 395 32.97 27.84 -29.51
C LYS A 395 33.35 28.53 -30.82
N GLY A 396 32.41 28.75 -31.72
CA GLY A 396 32.65 29.44 -33.00
C GLY A 396 33.09 30.90 -32.81
N THR A 397 32.52 31.60 -31.83
CA THR A 397 32.98 32.95 -31.45
C THR A 397 34.38 32.94 -30.83
N ALA A 398 34.72 31.95 -30.00
CA ALA A 398 36.08 31.77 -29.49
C ALA A 398 37.11 31.41 -30.60
N GLU A 399 36.75 30.53 -31.54
CA GLU A 399 37.60 30.17 -32.69
C GLU A 399 37.83 31.35 -33.63
N MET A 400 36.81 32.18 -33.89
CA MET A 400 36.97 33.43 -34.64
C MET A 400 37.90 34.42 -33.92
N GLN A 401 37.81 34.56 -32.59
CA GLN A 401 38.76 35.39 -31.82
C GLN A 401 40.18 34.82 -31.86
N ALA A 402 40.35 33.50 -31.86
CA ALA A 402 41.65 32.85 -31.98
C ALA A 402 42.30 33.10 -33.37
N GLU A 403 41.55 32.97 -34.47
CA GLU A 403 42.07 33.30 -35.82
C GLU A 403 42.31 34.80 -36.02
N LEU A 404 41.50 35.68 -35.43
CA LEU A 404 41.76 37.13 -35.43
C LEU A 404 43.04 37.48 -34.66
N ALA A 405 43.24 36.91 -33.48
CA ALA A 405 44.45 37.09 -32.68
C ALA A 405 45.70 36.55 -33.42
N LYS A 406 45.62 35.34 -33.96
CA LYS A 406 46.66 34.69 -34.78
C LYS A 406 47.00 35.49 -36.03
N SER A 407 46.00 36.06 -36.70
CA SER A 407 46.20 36.94 -37.86
C SER A 407 46.93 38.23 -37.47
N LYS A 408 46.54 38.87 -36.35
CA LYS A 408 47.19 40.08 -35.86
C LYS A 408 48.63 39.84 -35.43
N VAL A 409 48.87 38.80 -34.61
CA VAL A 409 50.22 38.36 -34.23
C VAL A 409 51.06 37.98 -35.46
N GLY A 410 50.46 37.42 -36.51
CA GLY A 410 51.14 37.16 -37.78
C GLY A 410 51.58 38.42 -38.54
N VAL A 411 50.81 39.51 -38.46
CA VAL A 411 51.20 40.84 -38.99
C VAL A 411 52.30 41.46 -38.13
N ASP A 412 52.18 41.37 -36.81
CA ASP A 412 53.17 41.91 -35.86
C ASP A 412 54.51 41.18 -36.01
N ILE A 413 54.52 39.85 -36.14
CA ILE A 413 55.74 39.05 -36.40
C ILE A 413 56.39 39.45 -37.73
N LYS A 414 55.61 39.62 -38.81
CA LYS A 414 56.17 40.07 -40.10
C LYS A 414 56.74 41.49 -40.02
N THR A 415 56.12 42.38 -39.27
CA THR A 415 56.56 43.77 -39.07
C THR A 415 57.82 43.83 -38.19
N ASN A 416 57.88 43.03 -37.13
CA ASN A 416 59.06 42.90 -36.27
C ASN A 416 60.23 42.25 -37.02
N ASN A 417 60.01 41.22 -37.82
CA ASN A 417 61.06 40.63 -38.67
C ASN A 417 61.55 41.61 -39.75
N ALA A 418 60.67 42.39 -40.36
CA ALA A 418 61.07 43.42 -41.33
C ALA A 418 61.90 44.53 -40.69
N THR A 419 61.51 45.02 -39.51
CA THR A 419 62.24 46.08 -38.78
C THR A 419 63.53 45.58 -38.13
N ALA A 420 63.59 44.32 -37.67
CA ALA A 420 64.84 43.67 -37.26
C ALA A 420 65.84 43.60 -38.42
N ARG A 421 65.41 43.07 -39.57
CA ARG A 421 66.25 42.92 -40.77
C ARG A 421 66.71 44.26 -41.36
N ALA A 422 65.89 45.31 -41.24
CA ALA A 422 66.29 46.68 -41.56
C ALA A 422 67.35 47.23 -40.60
N LYS A 423 67.24 46.94 -39.28
CA LYS A 423 68.26 47.30 -38.29
C LYS A 423 69.58 46.57 -38.51
N GLU A 424 69.54 45.27 -38.77
CA GLU A 424 70.71 44.45 -39.13
C GLU A 424 71.46 45.07 -40.31
N GLY A 425 70.78 45.30 -41.44
CA GLY A 425 71.37 45.94 -42.61
C GLY A 425 71.92 47.36 -42.34
N SER A 426 71.29 48.13 -41.46
CA SER A 426 71.80 49.46 -41.07
C SER A 426 73.08 49.38 -40.21
N GLY A 427 73.17 48.41 -39.30
CA GLY A 427 74.35 48.20 -38.47
C GLY A 427 75.53 47.64 -39.26
N GLU A 428 75.25 46.74 -40.20
CA GLU A 428 76.26 46.16 -41.10
C GLU A 428 76.81 47.19 -42.08
N ALA A 429 75.95 48.07 -42.62
CA ALA A 429 76.39 49.22 -43.42
C ALA A 429 77.27 50.21 -42.63
N GLU A 430 76.92 50.50 -41.38
CA GLU A 430 77.71 51.40 -40.52
C GLU A 430 79.06 50.77 -40.11
N TYR A 431 79.09 49.46 -39.86
CA TYR A 431 80.32 48.71 -39.60
C TYR A 431 81.28 48.72 -40.81
N ILE A 432 80.74 48.51 -42.02
CA ILE A 432 81.50 48.61 -43.28
C ILE A 432 82.00 50.05 -43.48
N ARG A 433 81.20 51.06 -43.15
CA ARG A 433 81.59 52.48 -43.25
C ARG A 433 82.76 52.82 -42.33
N LEU A 434 82.71 52.43 -41.05
CA LEU A 434 83.79 52.66 -40.08
C LEU A 434 85.08 51.91 -40.45
N THR A 435 84.98 50.63 -40.82
CA THR A 435 86.16 49.84 -41.20
C THR A 435 86.79 50.31 -42.51
N GLY A 436 85.98 50.86 -43.43
CA GLY A 436 86.45 51.55 -44.63
C GLY A 436 87.25 52.82 -44.31
N THR A 437 86.74 53.71 -43.46
CA THR A 437 87.44 54.95 -43.09
C THR A 437 88.74 54.68 -42.32
N ALA A 438 88.75 53.69 -41.42
CA ALA A 438 89.95 53.29 -40.68
C ALA A 438 91.08 52.80 -41.60
N ARG A 439 90.76 51.92 -42.56
CA ARG A 439 91.75 51.41 -43.54
C ARG A 439 92.26 52.49 -44.49
N GLY A 440 91.44 53.49 -44.82
CA GLY A 440 91.87 54.65 -45.60
C GLY A 440 93.00 55.42 -44.91
N ALA A 441 92.82 55.76 -43.63
CA ALA A 441 93.80 56.50 -42.83
C ALA A 441 95.12 55.71 -42.63
N GLU A 442 95.04 54.39 -42.46
CA GLU A 442 96.22 53.52 -42.35
C GLU A 442 97.06 53.53 -43.64
N VAL A 443 96.43 53.38 -44.80
CA VAL A 443 97.11 53.38 -46.10
C VAL A 443 97.72 54.75 -46.41
N GLU A 444 97.02 55.85 -46.09
CA GLU A 444 97.53 57.21 -46.26
C GLU A 444 98.78 57.48 -45.40
N ALA A 445 98.75 57.08 -44.13
CA ALA A 445 99.89 57.21 -43.22
C ALA A 445 101.13 56.42 -43.69
N VAL A 446 100.94 55.17 -44.14
CA VAL A 446 102.02 54.33 -44.70
C VAL A 446 102.56 54.90 -46.02
N GLY A 447 101.69 55.46 -46.87
CA GLY A 447 102.08 56.14 -48.10
C GLY A 447 102.96 57.37 -47.83
N LEU A 448 102.55 58.24 -46.91
CA LEU A 448 103.31 59.42 -46.48
C LEU A 448 104.65 59.06 -45.83
N ALA A 449 104.71 57.97 -45.05
CA ALA A 449 105.95 57.47 -44.47
C ALA A 449 106.94 56.98 -45.54
N ARG A 450 106.47 56.17 -46.51
CA ARG A 450 107.28 55.69 -47.63
C ARG A 450 107.78 56.84 -48.50
N ALA A 451 106.94 57.82 -48.82
CA ALA A 451 107.32 59.00 -49.61
C ALA A 451 108.46 59.81 -48.96
N LYS A 452 108.41 60.04 -47.64
CA LYS A 452 109.49 60.69 -46.89
C LYS A 452 110.78 59.86 -46.87
N GLY A 453 110.66 58.54 -46.72
CA GLY A 453 111.80 57.61 -46.80
C GLY A 453 112.52 57.67 -48.14
N TYR A 454 111.80 57.66 -49.25
CA TYR A 454 112.37 57.79 -50.59
C TYR A 454 113.07 59.14 -50.82
N GLN A 455 112.48 60.27 -50.37
CA GLN A 455 113.15 61.57 -50.47
C GLN A 455 114.48 61.60 -49.71
N ALA A 456 114.53 61.03 -48.50
CA ALA A 456 115.76 60.95 -47.72
C ALA A 456 116.83 60.09 -48.41
N GLN A 457 116.47 58.91 -48.95
CA GLN A 457 117.39 58.04 -49.68
C GLN A 457 117.97 58.69 -50.95
N VAL A 458 117.12 59.36 -51.75
CA VAL A 458 117.56 60.04 -52.99
C VAL A 458 118.54 61.17 -52.68
N THR A 459 118.31 61.92 -51.59
CA THR A 459 119.19 63.01 -51.16
C THR A 459 120.56 62.52 -50.69
N ALA A 460 120.62 61.34 -50.06
CA ALA A 460 121.86 60.80 -49.48
C ALA A 460 122.75 60.00 -50.44
N LEU A 461 122.16 59.34 -51.46
CA LEU A 461 122.88 58.38 -52.33
C LEU A 461 122.96 58.77 -53.80
N GLY A 462 122.18 59.75 -54.26
CA GLY A 462 122.12 60.14 -55.67
C GLY A 462 121.33 59.17 -56.55
N SER A 463 120.82 59.69 -57.67
CA SER A 463 119.79 59.04 -58.49
C SER A 463 120.14 57.63 -58.99
N THR A 464 121.39 57.41 -59.41
CA THR A 464 121.81 56.12 -60.00
C THR A 464 121.94 55.00 -58.97
N ALA A 465 122.34 55.31 -57.73
CA ALA A 465 122.56 54.31 -56.69
C ALA A 465 121.23 53.84 -56.06
N THR A 466 120.28 54.76 -55.85
CA THR A 466 118.97 54.45 -55.25
C THR A 466 118.18 53.42 -56.06
N ALA A 467 118.31 53.42 -57.40
CA ALA A 467 117.68 52.45 -58.27
C ALA A 467 118.13 51.01 -57.97
N LEU A 468 119.44 50.78 -57.78
CA LEU A 468 119.98 49.45 -57.50
C LEU A 468 119.56 48.93 -56.12
N VAL A 469 119.54 49.80 -55.10
CA VAL A 469 119.09 49.46 -53.75
C VAL A 469 117.60 49.09 -53.74
N ASN A 470 116.74 49.84 -54.44
CA ASN A 470 115.31 49.54 -54.52
C ASN A 470 115.03 48.24 -55.28
N VAL A 471 115.79 47.92 -56.33
CA VAL A 471 115.66 46.64 -57.05
C VAL A 471 116.06 45.46 -56.16
N ILE A 472 117.14 45.57 -55.39
CA ILE A 472 117.58 44.52 -54.45
C ILE A 472 116.58 44.36 -53.30
N GLY A 473 116.07 45.46 -52.72
CA GLY A 473 115.05 45.41 -51.67
C GLY A 473 113.74 44.77 -52.14
N SER A 474 113.25 45.15 -53.33
CA SER A 474 112.03 44.58 -53.92
C SER A 474 112.16 43.07 -54.21
N LEU A 475 113.38 42.59 -54.46
CA LEU A 475 113.67 41.17 -54.66
C LEU A 475 113.81 40.39 -53.34
N ALA A 476 114.08 41.08 -52.23
CA ALA A 476 114.22 40.47 -50.89
C ALA A 476 112.89 40.37 -50.13
N GLU A 477 111.99 41.37 -50.26
CA GLU A 477 110.67 41.36 -49.61
C GLU A 477 109.66 40.42 -50.34
N GLY A 478 109.94 40.05 -51.59
CA GLY A 478 109.07 39.23 -52.44
C GLY A 478 109.06 37.72 -52.14
N GLN A 479 108.66 37.30 -50.92
CA GLN A 479 108.45 35.86 -50.60
C GLN A 479 107.17 35.27 -51.26
N ALA A 480 107.11 35.30 -52.59
CA ALA A 480 106.03 34.71 -53.39
C ALA A 480 106.17 33.18 -53.45
N LYS A 481 105.73 32.49 -52.38
CA LYS A 481 105.86 31.03 -52.21
C LYS A 481 104.87 30.24 -53.07
N PHE A 482 105.11 30.17 -54.38
CA PHE A 482 104.38 29.30 -55.29
C PHE A 482 104.92 27.86 -55.27
N VAL A 483 104.14 26.94 -54.70
CA VAL A 483 104.22 25.50 -55.00
C VAL A 483 102.82 25.09 -55.46
N PRO A 484 102.57 24.98 -56.78
CA PRO A 484 101.28 24.55 -57.29
C PRO A 484 101.24 23.02 -57.41
N ASP A 485 100.52 22.35 -56.51
CA ASP A 485 100.17 20.95 -56.69
C ASP A 485 99.10 20.82 -57.80
N ILE A 486 99.61 20.74 -59.02
CA ILE A 486 99.12 19.84 -60.07
C ILE A 486 98.59 18.54 -59.40
N LEU A 487 97.41 18.03 -59.74
CA LEU A 487 97.23 17.41 -61.04
C LEU A 487 95.77 17.38 -61.52
N VAL A 488 95.50 18.02 -62.66
CA VAL A 488 94.41 17.60 -63.55
C VAL A 488 94.96 16.50 -64.46
N THR A 489 94.50 15.27 -64.25
CA THR A 489 94.52 14.22 -65.29
C THR A 489 93.11 14.13 -65.90
N GLY A 490 92.93 14.03 -67.21
CA GLY A 490 93.96 14.05 -68.27
C GLY A 490 93.45 13.34 -69.52
N GLY A 491 93.35 14.07 -70.63
CA GLY A 491 92.69 13.64 -71.87
C GLY A 491 91.41 14.46 -72.11
N GLY A 492 91.34 15.42 -73.03
CA GLY A 492 92.24 15.75 -74.15
C GLY A 492 91.55 15.44 -75.49
N ASN A 493 91.71 16.21 -76.57
CA ASN A 493 92.45 17.47 -76.74
C ASN A 493 91.85 18.26 -77.94
N GLY A 494 91.79 19.60 -77.99
CA GLY A 494 92.27 20.62 -77.05
C GLY A 494 93.10 21.72 -77.73
N GLY A 495 92.85 22.99 -77.42
CA GLY A 495 93.59 24.13 -77.99
C GLY A 495 92.94 25.50 -77.73
N SER A 496 93.77 26.54 -77.67
CA SER A 496 93.45 27.98 -77.57
C SER A 496 92.70 28.49 -76.32
N ALA A 497 93.40 29.24 -75.46
CA ALA A 497 92.87 29.87 -74.26
C ALA A 497 92.24 31.25 -74.55
N LEU A 498 91.10 31.27 -75.26
CA LEU A 498 90.32 32.49 -75.53
C LEU A 498 88.79 32.30 -75.49
N ASP A 499 88.28 31.08 -75.60
CA ASP A 499 86.85 30.79 -75.76
C ASP A 499 86.07 30.65 -74.42
N GLY A 500 86.79 30.44 -73.32
CA GLY A 500 86.21 30.21 -71.98
C GLY A 500 85.38 31.36 -71.41
N LEU A 501 85.50 32.58 -71.97
CA LEU A 501 84.71 33.75 -71.55
C LEU A 501 83.37 33.89 -72.30
N ALA A 502 83.23 33.29 -73.49
CA ALA A 502 82.04 33.42 -74.33
C ALA A 502 80.90 32.50 -73.88
N ALA A 503 81.23 31.29 -73.44
CA ALA A 503 80.25 30.27 -73.03
C ALA A 503 79.38 30.67 -71.81
N ALA A 504 79.87 31.59 -70.97
CA ALA A 504 79.12 32.10 -69.82
C ALA A 504 78.01 33.10 -70.22
N ALA A 505 78.21 33.88 -71.30
CA ALA A 505 77.29 34.93 -71.70
C ALA A 505 76.06 34.40 -72.47
N MET A 506 76.27 33.42 -73.37
CA MET A 506 75.21 32.91 -74.25
C MET A 506 74.13 32.08 -73.53
N ARG A 507 74.32 31.72 -72.26
CA ARG A 507 73.34 30.95 -71.47
C ARG A 507 72.22 31.80 -70.87
N PHE A 508 72.27 33.13 -71.02
CA PHE A 508 71.28 34.07 -70.48
C PHE A 508 70.21 34.55 -71.48
N LEU A 509 70.29 34.18 -72.77
CA LEU A 509 69.43 34.72 -73.83
C LEU A 509 68.97 33.64 -74.84
N GLY A 510 67.75 33.11 -74.67
CA GLY A 510 67.03 32.38 -75.73
C GLY A 510 66.29 31.10 -75.28
N GLY A 511 65.03 30.95 -75.73
CA GLY A 511 64.24 29.70 -75.68
C GLY A 511 63.52 29.48 -77.03
N PRO A 512 63.08 28.25 -77.36
CA PRO A 512 61.65 27.90 -77.22
C PRO A 512 61.40 26.40 -76.90
N ALA A 513 60.19 25.86 -77.14
CA ALA A 513 59.69 24.58 -76.59
C ALA A 513 59.22 23.52 -77.61
N LYS A 514 59.22 22.21 -77.24
CA LYS A 514 58.30 21.15 -77.75
C LYS A 514 58.28 19.83 -76.93
N VAL A 515 57.27 18.97 -77.17
CA VAL A 515 56.79 17.74 -76.47
C VAL A 515 55.96 16.89 -77.49
N PRO A 516 55.64 15.57 -77.39
CA PRO A 516 55.97 14.47 -76.42
C PRO A 516 56.83 13.33 -77.08
N PRO A 517 56.93 12.09 -76.52
CA PRO A 517 55.94 10.98 -76.76
C PRO A 517 55.78 9.99 -75.55
N ALA A 518 55.39 8.71 -75.75
CA ALA A 518 53.99 8.21 -75.77
C ALA A 518 53.89 6.65 -75.74
N GLN A 519 52.81 6.06 -75.17
CA GLN A 519 52.25 4.73 -75.54
C GLN A 519 50.90 4.41 -74.82
N GLY A 520 50.11 3.48 -75.38
CA GLY A 520 48.81 2.95 -74.85
C GLY A 520 48.79 1.40 -74.88
N PRO A 521 47.66 0.67 -75.06
CA PRO A 521 46.30 1.11 -75.43
C PRO A 521 45.13 0.48 -74.61
N SER A 522 43.88 0.73 -75.03
CA SER A 522 42.64 0.05 -74.58
C SER A 522 42.24 -1.13 -75.50
N PRO A 523 41.23 -1.97 -75.16
CA PRO A 523 39.81 -1.70 -75.47
C PRO A 523 38.81 -2.16 -74.36
N GLY A 524 37.49 -1.96 -74.43
CA GLY A 524 36.62 -1.19 -75.35
C GLY A 524 35.18 -1.75 -75.46
N VAL A 525 34.22 -0.89 -75.88
CA VAL A 525 32.82 -1.21 -76.33
C VAL A 525 31.84 -1.70 -75.23
N GLY A 526 30.56 -1.27 -75.18
CA GLY A 526 29.87 -0.19 -75.90
C GLY A 526 28.32 -0.28 -75.83
N GLU A 527 27.65 0.80 -76.30
CA GLU A 527 26.21 0.87 -76.67
C GLU A 527 25.12 0.67 -75.58
N ARG A 528 23.83 1.02 -75.79
CA ARG A 528 23.14 2.26 -76.27
C ARG A 528 21.61 2.04 -76.15
N HIS A 529 20.81 3.12 -76.07
CA HIS A 529 19.31 3.11 -76.14
C HIS A 529 18.59 2.39 -74.96
N THR A 530 17.32 2.65 -74.59
CA THR A 530 16.24 3.55 -75.11
C THR A 530 15.22 3.94 -74.00
N LYS A 531 14.38 4.96 -74.27
CA LYS A 531 12.95 5.19 -73.86
C LYS A 531 12.43 4.66 -72.50
N THR A 532 11.98 5.52 -71.58
CA THR A 532 10.64 6.18 -71.44
C THR A 532 9.46 5.27 -71.03
N ASP A 533 8.61 5.82 -70.18
CA ASP A 533 7.21 5.48 -69.86
C ASP A 533 6.91 4.20 -69.06
N SER A 534 6.79 4.37 -67.73
CA SER A 534 5.59 4.03 -66.94
C SER A 534 5.60 4.80 -65.61
#